data_AF-U1S3D6-F1
#
_entry.id   AF-U1S3D6-F1
#
_cell.length_a   1.000
_cell.length_b   1.000
_cell.length_c   1.000
_cell.angle_alpha   90.00
_cell.angle_beta   90.00
_cell.angle_gamma   90.00
#
_symmetry.space_group_name_H-M   'P 1'
#
loop_
_entity.id
_entity.type
_entity.pdbx_description
1 polymer ?
#
loop_
_entity_poly.entity_id
_entity_poly.type
_entity_poly.pdbx_seq_one_letter_code
_entity_poly.pdbx_strand_id
1 'polypeptide(L)'
;GDAGLGRAQAARITETEARLTRLASRLRDNESAGLDLPDVDAPDATRSNARRAGDSPERRPGARTREDELALTCALAYPQWIARRRPASSAYILAGGVGAELPAGSALEGQEWLAVASIDRAPASRHARILAAVPLSEEDALAAGAALLATRTDASIDKGVLRATRTRSIGAIPLSSSPARALSEEEATALVADHLAARGLGELGWGKEASSLRERMRALHEALGAPWPDVSDEALAGSAHQWLTPWGRRLASGAPLSSVSMLDALRSMLPWPQAARLDELAPEKLPIPSGGTRPIDWSGPHPVLTLRVQQAFGWTDTPRLVDGRVPLVLHLTDPAGRPAAVTSDLTSFWAGPYRDVRAQLRGRYPKHPWPEDPLHAEPTNRAKRRK
;
A
#
# COMPACT_ATOMS: atom_id res chain seq x y z
N GLY A 1 -48.83 -3.40 -21.56
CA GLY A 1 -47.40 -3.78 -21.66
C GLY A 1 -47.10 -5.18 -21.15
N ASP A 2 -47.85 -5.68 -20.18
CA ASP A 2 -47.42 -6.85 -19.37
C ASP A 2 -47.74 -8.23 -19.98
N ALA A 3 -48.72 -8.32 -20.90
CA ALA A 3 -49.07 -9.58 -21.56
C ALA A 3 -48.05 -10.06 -22.63
N GLY A 4 -47.14 -9.18 -23.06
CA GLY A 4 -46.13 -9.48 -24.10
C GLY A 4 -44.87 -10.14 -23.55
N LEU A 5 -44.46 -9.80 -22.33
CA LEU A 5 -43.26 -10.34 -21.67
C LEU A 5 -43.45 -11.82 -21.26
N GLY A 6 -44.62 -12.17 -20.75
CA GLY A 6 -44.94 -13.57 -20.40
C GLY A 6 -44.98 -14.51 -21.60
N ARG A 7 -45.43 -14.05 -22.77
CA ARG A 7 -45.45 -14.86 -24.01
C ARG A 7 -44.06 -15.06 -24.60
N ALA A 8 -43.20 -14.04 -24.55
CA ALA A 8 -41.82 -14.14 -25.02
C ALA A 8 -40.97 -15.07 -24.13
N GLN A 9 -41.23 -15.07 -22.82
CA GLN A 9 -40.56 -15.96 -21.87
C GLN A 9 -41.06 -17.40 -21.98
N ALA A 10 -42.38 -17.60 -22.13
CA ALA A 10 -42.94 -18.93 -22.42
C ALA A 10 -42.41 -19.49 -23.76
N ALA A 11 -42.33 -18.67 -24.81
CA ALA A 11 -41.79 -19.08 -26.11
C ALA A 11 -40.31 -19.50 -26.01
N ARG A 12 -39.49 -18.77 -25.24
CA ARG A 12 -38.08 -19.14 -25.01
C ARG A 12 -37.91 -20.43 -24.22
N ILE A 13 -38.78 -20.68 -23.22
CA ILE A 13 -38.79 -21.93 -22.45
C ILE A 13 -39.17 -23.11 -23.35
N THR A 14 -40.23 -22.96 -24.16
CA THR A 14 -40.65 -23.99 -25.12
C THR A 14 -39.57 -24.25 -26.19
N GLU A 15 -38.87 -23.22 -26.65
CA GLU A 15 -37.77 -23.36 -27.61
C GLU A 15 -36.55 -24.07 -27.00
N THR A 16 -36.24 -23.82 -25.73
CA THR A 16 -35.14 -24.49 -25.02
C THR A 16 -35.49 -25.94 -24.68
N GLU A 17 -36.71 -26.23 -24.23
CA GLU A 17 -37.20 -27.61 -24.09
C GLU A 17 -37.13 -28.35 -25.43
N ALA A 18 -37.66 -27.78 -26.51
CA ALA A 18 -37.62 -28.40 -27.83
C ALA A 18 -36.18 -28.59 -28.37
N ARG A 19 -35.24 -27.73 -28.01
CA ARG A 19 -33.82 -27.89 -28.34
C ARG A 19 -33.18 -29.02 -27.54
N LEU A 20 -33.48 -29.11 -26.24
CA LEU A 20 -32.97 -30.17 -25.36
C LEU A 20 -33.56 -31.54 -25.72
N THR A 21 -34.85 -31.62 -26.06
CA THR A 21 -35.50 -32.86 -26.51
C THR A 21 -34.92 -33.34 -27.84
N ARG A 22 -34.64 -32.43 -28.79
CA ARG A 22 -33.96 -32.77 -30.07
C ARG A 22 -32.52 -33.24 -29.88
N LEU A 23 -31.83 -32.72 -28.87
CA LEU A 23 -30.47 -33.14 -28.54
C LEU A 23 -30.48 -34.52 -27.85
N ALA A 24 -31.45 -34.76 -26.97
CA ALA A 24 -31.66 -36.06 -26.33
C ALA A 24 -32.10 -37.15 -27.32
N SER A 25 -32.88 -36.82 -28.36
CA SER A 25 -33.26 -37.78 -29.41
C SER A 25 -32.08 -38.13 -30.30
N ARG A 26 -31.25 -37.14 -30.68
CA ARG A 26 -30.02 -37.39 -31.46
C ARG A 26 -29.00 -38.25 -30.71
N LEU A 27 -28.95 -38.16 -29.39
CA LEU A 27 -28.10 -39.03 -28.57
C LEU A 27 -28.62 -40.47 -28.52
N ARG A 28 -29.95 -40.69 -28.51
CA ARG A 28 -30.54 -42.03 -28.65
C ARG A 28 -30.29 -42.65 -30.03
N ASP A 29 -30.37 -41.84 -31.08
CA ASP A 29 -30.14 -42.31 -32.45
C ASP A 29 -28.64 -42.64 -32.68
N ASN A 30 -27.73 -41.98 -31.95
CA ASN A 30 -26.29 -42.20 -32.05
C ASN A 30 -25.79 -43.40 -31.22
N GLU A 31 -26.59 -43.97 -30.31
CA GLU A 31 -26.28 -45.26 -29.67
C GLU A 31 -26.35 -46.45 -30.66
N SER A 32 -26.91 -46.25 -31.86
CA SER A 32 -27.02 -47.28 -32.91
C SER A 32 -25.93 -47.21 -33.98
N ALA A 33 -25.07 -46.19 -33.95
CA ALA A 33 -23.97 -46.02 -34.90
C ALA A 33 -22.65 -46.05 -34.13
N GLY A 34 -22.08 -47.26 -33.98
CA GLY A 34 -20.74 -47.45 -33.45
C GLY A 34 -19.73 -46.62 -34.24
N LEU A 35 -19.08 -45.67 -33.56
CA LEU A 35 -17.93 -44.95 -34.09
C LEU A 35 -16.67 -45.75 -33.78
N ASP A 36 -16.23 -46.54 -34.76
CA ASP A 36 -14.89 -47.11 -34.82
C ASP A 36 -13.85 -45.98 -34.77
N LEU A 37 -12.94 -46.06 -33.80
CA LEU A 37 -11.67 -45.35 -33.79
C LEU A 37 -10.55 -46.35 -34.10
N PRO A 38 -9.52 -45.97 -34.88
CA PRO A 38 -8.51 -46.90 -35.36
C PRO A 38 -7.58 -47.38 -34.25
N ASP A 39 -7.38 -48.69 -34.23
CA ASP A 39 -6.48 -49.43 -33.36
C ASP A 39 -5.02 -49.17 -33.75
N VAL A 40 -4.12 -49.18 -32.76
CA VAL A 40 -2.66 -49.14 -32.97
C VAL A 40 -2.06 -50.37 -32.28
N ASP A 41 -1.75 -51.38 -33.10
CA ASP A 41 -0.92 -52.58 -32.83
C ASP A 41 0.42 -52.21 -32.15
N ALA A 42 1.13 -52.99 -31.30
CA ALA A 42 1.24 -54.43 -31.01
C ALA A 42 2.19 -54.62 -29.77
N PRO A 43 2.66 -55.83 -29.36
CA PRO A 43 2.09 -57.18 -29.50
C PRO A 43 2.05 -58.02 -28.20
N ASP A 44 1.09 -58.93 -28.20
CA ASP A 44 0.98 -60.30 -27.67
C ASP A 44 2.05 -60.90 -26.73
N ALA A 45 1.63 -61.34 -25.54
CA ALA A 45 1.93 -62.67 -25.02
C ALA A 45 1.05 -63.04 -23.80
N THR A 46 0.24 -64.08 -23.99
CA THR A 46 0.02 -65.26 -23.11
C THR A 46 -1.44 -65.56 -22.78
N ARG A 47 -1.90 -66.67 -23.36
CA ARG A 47 -3.18 -67.35 -23.17
C ARG A 47 -3.46 -67.72 -21.70
N SER A 48 -4.71 -67.59 -21.28
CA SER A 48 -5.36 -68.53 -20.37
C SER A 48 -6.89 -68.38 -20.41
N ASN A 49 -7.56 -69.46 -20.78
CA ASN A 49 -9.01 -69.63 -20.74
C ASN A 49 -9.53 -69.74 -19.29
N ALA A 50 -10.62 -69.04 -18.97
CA ALA A 50 -11.57 -69.50 -17.97
C ALA A 50 -12.99 -69.00 -18.29
N ARG A 51 -13.95 -69.89 -18.12
CA ARG A 51 -15.35 -69.82 -18.59
C ARG A 51 -16.24 -69.05 -17.61
N ARG A 52 -17.27 -68.40 -18.17
CA ARG A 52 -18.63 -68.14 -17.66
C ARG A 52 -18.84 -68.05 -16.14
N ALA A 53 -19.29 -66.89 -15.66
CA ALA A 53 -20.44 -66.75 -14.76
C ALA A 53 -20.92 -65.29 -14.69
N GLY A 54 -22.20 -65.06 -15.00
CA GLY A 54 -23.06 -63.96 -14.51
C GLY A 54 -22.54 -62.52 -14.58
N ASP A 55 -22.79 -61.84 -15.71
CA ASP A 55 -22.60 -60.39 -15.81
C ASP A 55 -23.78 -59.65 -15.17
N SER A 56 -23.66 -59.38 -13.87
CA SER A 56 -24.29 -58.20 -13.26
C SER A 56 -23.35 -57.04 -13.58
N PRO A 57 -23.81 -55.86 -14.04
CA PRO A 57 -22.89 -54.81 -14.41
C PRO A 57 -22.21 -54.26 -13.15
N GLU A 58 -21.01 -54.77 -12.89
CA GLU A 58 -20.10 -54.24 -11.88
C GLU A 58 -19.74 -52.81 -12.30
N ARG A 59 -20.12 -51.85 -11.45
CA ARG A 59 -19.74 -50.44 -11.57
C ARG A 59 -18.22 -50.33 -11.67
N ARG A 60 -17.71 -49.98 -12.85
CA ARG A 60 -16.31 -49.55 -13.01
C ARG A 60 -16.08 -48.29 -12.16
N PRO A 61 -15.09 -48.28 -11.25
CA PRO A 61 -14.70 -47.06 -10.57
C PRO A 61 -14.05 -46.14 -11.60
N GLY A 62 -14.74 -45.05 -11.96
CA GLY A 62 -14.24 -44.04 -12.91
C GLY A 62 -15.16 -43.71 -14.08
N ALA A 63 -16.30 -44.38 -14.26
CA ALA A 63 -17.28 -43.97 -15.27
C ALA A 63 -18.10 -42.77 -14.76
N ARG A 64 -17.99 -41.63 -15.44
CA ARG A 64 -18.83 -40.45 -15.17
C ARG A 64 -20.29 -40.81 -15.34
N THR A 65 -21.13 -40.36 -14.41
CA THR A 65 -22.57 -40.49 -14.53
C THR A 65 -23.10 -39.48 -15.56
N ARG A 66 -24.30 -39.74 -16.08
CA ARG A 66 -25.00 -38.78 -16.93
C ARG A 66 -25.24 -37.43 -16.24
N GLU A 67 -25.37 -37.45 -14.91
CA GLU A 67 -25.50 -36.23 -14.11
C GLU A 67 -24.18 -35.44 -14.07
N ASP A 68 -23.03 -36.11 -13.96
CA ASP A 68 -21.71 -35.47 -14.04
C ASP A 68 -21.47 -34.83 -15.40
N GLU A 69 -21.86 -35.50 -16.49
CA GLU A 69 -21.76 -34.96 -17.86
C GLU A 69 -22.65 -33.73 -18.05
N LEU A 70 -23.87 -33.78 -17.52
CA LEU A 70 -24.80 -32.64 -17.56
C LEU A 70 -24.26 -31.46 -16.74
N ALA A 71 -23.75 -31.72 -15.53
CA ALA A 71 -23.18 -30.71 -14.65
C ALA A 71 -21.98 -30.02 -15.32
N LEU A 72 -21.05 -30.80 -15.87
CA LEU A 72 -19.88 -30.25 -16.57
C LEU A 72 -20.28 -29.47 -17.82
N THR A 73 -21.23 -29.98 -18.62
CA THR A 73 -21.74 -29.27 -19.81
C THR A 73 -22.33 -27.92 -19.43
N CYS A 74 -23.14 -27.86 -18.37
CA CYS A 74 -23.69 -26.61 -17.83
C CYS A 74 -22.60 -25.66 -17.35
N ALA A 75 -21.61 -26.17 -16.61
CA ALA A 75 -20.51 -25.37 -16.07
C ALA A 75 -19.61 -24.80 -17.19
N LEU A 76 -19.34 -25.55 -18.25
CA LEU A 76 -18.57 -25.09 -19.41
C LEU A 76 -19.35 -24.08 -20.27
N ALA A 77 -20.67 -24.23 -20.38
CA ALA A 77 -21.52 -23.29 -21.11
C ALA A 77 -21.67 -21.96 -20.37
N TYR A 78 -21.73 -21.99 -19.03
CA TYR A 78 -21.87 -20.79 -18.20
C TYR A 78 -20.87 -20.78 -17.03
N PRO A 79 -19.55 -20.61 -17.29
CA PRO A 79 -18.53 -20.64 -16.23
C PRO A 79 -18.76 -19.59 -15.14
N GLN A 80 -19.35 -18.44 -15.48
CA GLN A 80 -19.72 -17.38 -14.55
C GLN A 80 -20.85 -17.76 -13.58
N TRP A 81 -21.57 -18.85 -13.84
CA TRP A 81 -22.67 -19.36 -13.03
C TRP A 81 -22.32 -20.62 -12.25
N ILE A 82 -21.06 -21.07 -12.31
CA ILE A 82 -20.52 -21.98 -11.30
C ILE A 82 -20.73 -21.33 -9.93
N ALA A 83 -21.33 -22.05 -8.99
CA ALA A 83 -21.67 -21.54 -7.67
C ALA A 83 -20.96 -22.34 -6.59
N ARG A 84 -20.47 -21.63 -5.56
CA ARG A 84 -19.96 -22.25 -4.33
C ARG A 84 -20.75 -21.76 -3.12
N ARG A 85 -21.10 -22.68 -2.22
CA ARG A 85 -21.75 -22.36 -0.95
C ARG A 85 -20.81 -21.52 -0.08
N ARG A 86 -21.35 -20.48 0.57
CA ARG A 86 -20.57 -19.67 1.51
C ARG A 86 -20.39 -20.43 2.83
N PRO A 87 -19.22 -20.30 3.50
CA PRO A 87 -19.02 -20.85 4.83
C PRO A 87 -20.10 -20.34 5.80
N ALA A 88 -20.64 -21.24 6.63
CA ALA A 88 -21.66 -20.93 7.64
C ALA A 88 -22.95 -20.27 7.10
N SER A 89 -23.29 -20.46 5.83
CA SER A 89 -24.51 -19.93 5.21
C SER A 89 -25.14 -20.96 4.25
N SER A 90 -26.44 -20.81 3.99
CA SER A 90 -27.17 -21.49 2.90
C SER A 90 -27.05 -20.75 1.57
N ALA A 91 -26.48 -19.54 1.58
CA ALA A 91 -26.27 -18.75 0.38
C ALA A 91 -25.03 -19.21 -0.41
N TYR A 92 -25.10 -19.02 -1.71
CA TYR A 92 -24.06 -19.29 -2.68
C TYR A 92 -23.47 -17.98 -3.21
N ILE A 93 -22.27 -18.06 -3.75
CA ILE A 93 -21.68 -17.03 -4.60
C ILE A 93 -21.38 -17.64 -5.97
N LEU A 94 -21.86 -17.00 -7.03
CA LEU A 94 -21.54 -17.35 -8.40
C LEU A 94 -20.14 -16.83 -8.76
N ALA A 95 -19.44 -17.51 -9.66
CA ALA A 95 -18.15 -17.06 -10.19
C ALA A 95 -18.21 -15.65 -10.79
N GLY A 96 -19.37 -15.24 -11.31
CA GLY A 96 -19.65 -13.88 -11.78
C GLY A 96 -19.84 -12.82 -10.68
N GLY A 97 -19.69 -13.16 -9.39
CA GLY A 97 -19.76 -12.23 -8.25
C GLY A 97 -21.15 -12.02 -7.64
N VAL A 98 -22.16 -12.69 -8.17
CA VAL A 98 -23.55 -12.56 -7.73
C VAL A 98 -23.80 -13.48 -6.54
N GLY A 99 -24.39 -12.96 -5.46
CA GLY A 99 -24.93 -13.81 -4.40
C GLY A 99 -26.17 -14.56 -4.90
N ALA A 100 -26.31 -15.84 -4.57
CA ALA A 100 -27.43 -16.65 -5.01
C ALA A 100 -27.99 -17.53 -3.89
N GLU A 101 -29.28 -17.87 -3.97
CA GLU A 101 -29.95 -18.70 -2.96
C GLU A 101 -30.79 -19.78 -3.62
N LEU A 102 -30.82 -20.95 -3.00
CA LEU A 102 -31.73 -22.03 -3.39
C LEU A 102 -33.15 -21.74 -2.86
N PRO A 103 -34.20 -22.20 -3.57
CA PRO A 103 -35.55 -22.25 -3.01
C PRO A 103 -35.58 -23.07 -1.71
N ALA A 104 -36.43 -22.68 -0.76
CA ALA A 104 -36.61 -23.43 0.48
C ALA A 104 -37.05 -24.89 0.21
N GLY A 105 -36.38 -25.85 0.85
CA GLY A 105 -36.66 -27.29 0.68
C GLY A 105 -36.03 -27.88 -0.58
N SER A 106 -35.00 -27.25 -1.14
CA SER A 106 -34.31 -27.77 -2.31
C SER A 106 -33.53 -29.04 -1.96
N ALA A 107 -33.60 -30.06 -2.82
CA ALA A 107 -32.78 -31.26 -2.68
C ALA A 107 -31.27 -31.00 -2.84
N LEU A 108 -30.89 -29.80 -3.30
CA LEU A 108 -29.51 -29.36 -3.47
C LEU A 108 -28.96 -28.66 -2.22
N GLU A 109 -29.75 -28.54 -1.16
CA GLU A 109 -29.29 -27.96 0.11
C GLU A 109 -28.09 -28.74 0.66
N GLY A 110 -27.06 -28.01 1.08
CA GLY A 110 -25.83 -28.58 1.61
C GLY A 110 -24.76 -28.92 0.56
N GLN A 111 -25.11 -28.98 -0.73
CA GLN A 111 -24.13 -29.19 -1.80
C GLN A 111 -23.16 -28.01 -1.87
N GLU A 112 -21.85 -28.29 -1.88
CA GLU A 112 -20.84 -27.23 -1.86
C GLU A 112 -20.73 -26.51 -3.21
N TRP A 113 -20.75 -27.26 -4.30
CA TRP A 113 -20.56 -26.77 -5.66
C TRP A 113 -21.77 -27.10 -6.53
N LEU A 114 -22.20 -26.12 -7.34
CA LEU A 114 -23.33 -26.28 -8.25
C LEU A 114 -22.99 -25.72 -9.64
N ALA A 115 -23.40 -26.43 -10.67
CA ALA A 115 -23.50 -25.90 -12.03
C ALA A 115 -24.89 -25.30 -12.21
N VAL A 116 -25.00 -23.96 -12.23
CA VAL A 116 -26.29 -23.29 -12.36
C VAL A 116 -26.62 -23.04 -13.82
N ALA A 117 -27.81 -23.45 -14.25
CA ALA A 117 -28.31 -23.28 -15.62
C ALA A 117 -29.33 -22.15 -15.75
N SER A 118 -29.96 -21.73 -14.64
CA SER A 118 -30.93 -20.64 -14.65
C SER A 118 -31.01 -19.94 -13.29
N ILE A 119 -31.05 -18.61 -13.34
CA ILE A 119 -31.24 -17.74 -12.18
C ILE A 119 -32.35 -16.73 -12.45
N ASP A 120 -33.07 -16.36 -11.41
CA ASP A 120 -33.97 -15.21 -11.40
C ASP A 120 -33.38 -14.09 -10.53
N ARG A 121 -33.28 -12.89 -11.08
CA ARG A 121 -32.76 -11.72 -10.36
C ARG A 121 -33.83 -10.65 -10.33
N ALA A 122 -34.51 -10.55 -9.19
CA ALA A 122 -35.40 -9.43 -8.94
C ALA A 122 -34.61 -8.10 -8.91
N PRO A 123 -35.10 -7.02 -9.54
CA PRO A 123 -34.39 -5.73 -9.65
C PRO A 123 -33.94 -5.11 -8.33
N ALA A 124 -34.63 -5.44 -7.23
CA ALA A 124 -34.38 -4.90 -5.88
C ALA A 124 -33.58 -5.85 -4.97
N SER A 125 -33.28 -7.08 -5.40
CA SER A 125 -32.59 -8.07 -4.56
C SER A 125 -31.08 -8.09 -4.83
N ARG A 126 -30.29 -8.14 -3.75
CA ARG A 126 -28.84 -8.42 -3.84
C ARG A 126 -28.54 -9.89 -4.15
N HIS A 127 -29.51 -10.78 -3.97
CA HIS A 127 -29.39 -12.22 -4.16
C HIS A 127 -30.28 -12.69 -5.31
N ALA A 128 -29.70 -13.48 -6.23
CA ALA A 128 -30.44 -14.17 -7.27
C ALA A 128 -31.03 -15.48 -6.73
N ARG A 129 -32.22 -15.85 -7.18
CA ARG A 129 -32.80 -17.15 -6.89
C ARG A 129 -32.33 -18.17 -7.92
N ILE A 130 -31.77 -19.28 -7.47
CA ILE A 130 -31.38 -20.39 -8.35
C ILE A 130 -32.66 -21.12 -8.76
N LEU A 131 -32.92 -21.19 -10.07
CA LEU A 131 -34.10 -21.87 -10.63
C LEU A 131 -33.77 -23.29 -11.07
N ALA A 132 -32.57 -23.50 -11.62
CA ALA A 132 -32.11 -24.80 -12.08
C ALA A 132 -30.60 -24.93 -11.86
N ALA A 133 -30.19 -26.01 -11.21
CA ALA A 133 -28.78 -26.34 -10.97
C ALA A 133 -28.59 -27.85 -10.82
N VAL A 134 -27.36 -28.31 -11.02
CA VAL A 134 -26.93 -29.70 -10.82
C VAL A 134 -25.73 -29.71 -9.86
N PRO A 135 -25.62 -30.68 -8.93
CA PRO A 135 -24.41 -30.86 -8.14
C PRO A 135 -23.18 -30.97 -9.05
N LEU A 136 -22.11 -30.29 -8.68
CA LEU A 136 -20.87 -30.27 -9.44
C LEU A 136 -19.74 -30.73 -8.51
N SER A 137 -18.84 -31.57 -9.01
CA SER A 137 -17.62 -31.92 -8.26
C SER A 137 -16.70 -30.69 -8.19
N GLU A 138 -15.86 -30.60 -7.16
CA GLU A 138 -14.84 -29.53 -7.10
C GLU A 138 -13.89 -29.63 -8.31
N GLU A 139 -13.50 -30.83 -8.71
CA GLU A 139 -12.62 -31.06 -9.87
C GLU A 139 -13.22 -30.48 -11.15
N ASP A 140 -14.49 -30.78 -11.45
CA ASP A 140 -15.16 -30.25 -12.63
C ASP A 140 -15.44 -28.75 -12.53
N ALA A 141 -15.69 -28.22 -11.33
CA ALA A 141 -15.81 -26.78 -11.11
C ALA A 141 -14.50 -26.04 -11.41
N LEU A 142 -13.36 -26.59 -10.96
CA LEU A 142 -12.03 -26.04 -11.23
C LEU A 142 -11.68 -26.14 -12.71
N ALA A 143 -12.00 -27.26 -13.37
CA ALA A 143 -11.76 -27.47 -14.79
C ALA A 143 -12.61 -26.55 -15.67
N ALA A 144 -13.92 -26.47 -15.43
CA ALA A 144 -14.82 -25.61 -16.19
C ALA A 144 -14.57 -24.12 -15.91
N GLY A 145 -14.19 -23.78 -14.68
CA GLY A 145 -13.84 -22.43 -14.26
C GLY A 145 -12.40 -22.02 -14.58
N ALA A 146 -11.61 -22.83 -15.30
CA ALA A 146 -10.17 -22.62 -15.46
C ALA A 146 -9.83 -21.25 -16.07
N ALA A 147 -10.64 -20.75 -17.02
CA ALA A 147 -10.47 -19.43 -17.62
C ALA A 147 -10.72 -18.26 -16.65
N LEU A 148 -11.41 -18.52 -15.53
CA LEU A 148 -11.70 -17.54 -14.48
C LEU A 148 -10.76 -17.70 -13.27
N LEU A 149 -9.84 -18.67 -13.29
CA LEU A 149 -8.87 -18.84 -12.22
C LEU A 149 -7.93 -17.64 -12.16
N ALA A 150 -7.90 -16.98 -11.01
CA ALA A 150 -7.00 -15.89 -10.74
C ALA A 150 -6.33 -16.06 -9.38
N THR A 151 -5.13 -15.51 -9.26
CA THR A 151 -4.46 -15.32 -7.98
C THR A 151 -4.31 -13.83 -7.77
N ARG A 152 -4.95 -13.30 -6.73
CA ARG A 152 -4.83 -11.89 -6.35
C ARG A 152 -4.06 -11.78 -5.05
N THR A 153 -3.18 -10.79 -4.98
CA THR A 153 -2.51 -10.42 -3.75
C THR A 153 -3.13 -9.13 -3.25
N ASP A 154 -3.88 -9.21 -2.16
CA ASP A 154 -4.42 -8.04 -1.47
C ASP A 154 -3.47 -7.71 -0.32
N ALA A 155 -2.90 -6.51 -0.32
CA ALA A 155 -1.99 -6.06 0.72
C ALA A 155 -2.54 -4.88 1.50
N SER A 156 -2.23 -4.86 2.78
CA SER A 156 -2.61 -3.82 3.71
C SER A 156 -1.46 -3.59 4.68
N ILE A 157 -1.33 -2.37 5.17
CA ILE A 157 -0.41 -2.07 6.27
C ILE A 157 -1.24 -2.00 7.54
N ASP A 158 -0.95 -2.89 8.48
CA ASP A 158 -1.58 -2.96 9.79
C ASP A 158 -0.50 -2.70 10.85
N LYS A 159 -0.71 -1.67 11.68
CA LYS A 159 0.24 -1.22 12.71
C LYS A 159 1.67 -1.03 12.17
N GLY A 160 1.79 -0.42 10.99
CA GLY A 160 3.06 -0.17 10.33
C GLY A 160 3.76 -1.42 9.80
N VAL A 161 3.09 -2.56 9.67
CA VAL A 161 3.65 -3.79 9.08
C VAL A 161 2.87 -4.15 7.83
N LEU A 162 3.60 -4.39 6.73
CA LEU A 162 3.01 -4.87 5.49
C LEU A 162 2.50 -6.31 5.66
N ARG A 163 1.19 -6.49 5.49
CA ARG A 163 0.52 -7.79 5.48
C ARG A 163 -0.12 -7.98 4.12
N ALA A 164 0.27 -9.05 3.43
CA ALA A 164 -0.39 -9.45 2.21
C ALA A 164 -1.12 -10.78 2.40
N THR A 165 -2.28 -10.86 1.77
CA THR A 165 -3.10 -12.06 1.66
C THR A 165 -3.15 -12.43 0.19
N ARG A 166 -2.74 -13.66 -0.13
CA ARG A 166 -2.87 -14.20 -1.48
C ARG A 166 -4.14 -15.04 -1.54
N THR A 167 -5.08 -14.61 -2.35
CA THR A 167 -6.35 -15.29 -2.56
C THR A 167 -6.36 -15.91 -3.95
N ARG A 168 -6.53 -17.23 -4.01
CA ARG A 168 -6.82 -17.94 -5.25
C ARG A 168 -8.33 -17.99 -5.41
N SER A 169 -8.86 -17.61 -6.57
CA SER A 169 -10.29 -17.58 -6.83
C SER A 169 -10.65 -18.10 -8.22
N ILE A 170 -11.91 -18.51 -8.40
CA ILE A 170 -12.55 -18.69 -9.71
C ILE A 170 -13.55 -17.55 -9.86
N GLY A 171 -13.18 -16.56 -10.66
CA GLY A 171 -13.88 -15.27 -10.69
C GLY A 171 -13.96 -14.70 -9.27
N ALA A 172 -15.17 -14.53 -8.77
CA ALA A 172 -15.45 -14.02 -7.43
C ALA A 172 -15.51 -15.09 -6.32
N ILE A 173 -15.39 -16.38 -6.64
CA ILE A 173 -15.42 -17.45 -5.65
C ILE A 173 -14.01 -17.62 -5.06
N PRO A 174 -13.77 -17.29 -3.78
CA PRO A 174 -12.49 -17.59 -3.13
C PRO A 174 -12.37 -19.11 -2.95
N LEU A 175 -11.28 -19.69 -3.46
CA LEU A 175 -10.93 -21.10 -3.27
C LEU A 175 -10.13 -21.28 -1.98
N SER A 176 -9.06 -20.50 -1.86
CA SER A 176 -8.19 -20.46 -0.71
C SER A 176 -7.68 -19.04 -0.46
N SER A 177 -7.45 -18.72 0.80
CA SER A 177 -6.86 -17.48 1.25
C SER A 177 -5.76 -17.82 2.23
N SER A 178 -4.53 -17.42 1.92
CA SER A 178 -3.39 -17.62 2.81
C SER A 178 -2.59 -16.33 2.95
N PRO A 179 -1.94 -16.10 4.10
CA PRO A 179 -0.93 -15.05 4.18
C PRO A 179 0.07 -15.26 3.05
N ALA A 180 0.35 -14.20 2.29
CA ALA A 180 1.39 -14.24 1.28
C ALA A 180 2.72 -14.49 2.01
N ARG A 181 3.24 -15.72 1.92
CA ARG A 181 4.50 -16.10 2.59
C ARG A 181 5.70 -15.29 2.10
N ALA A 182 5.62 -14.75 0.89
CA ALA A 182 6.58 -13.79 0.35
C ALA A 182 5.87 -12.93 -0.70
N LEU A 183 5.90 -11.62 -0.49
CA LEU A 183 5.81 -10.65 -1.59
C LEU A 183 7.19 -10.61 -2.27
N SER A 184 7.22 -10.35 -3.57
CA SER A 184 8.48 -9.94 -4.20
C SER A 184 8.95 -8.59 -3.63
N GLU A 185 10.25 -8.30 -3.75
CA GLU A 185 10.81 -7.04 -3.27
C GLU A 185 10.18 -5.85 -4.00
N GLU A 186 9.85 -6.04 -5.28
CA GLU A 186 9.20 -5.08 -6.15
C GLU A 186 7.73 -4.84 -5.76
N GLU A 187 6.94 -5.91 -5.54
CA GLU A 187 5.55 -5.79 -5.08
C GLU A 187 5.49 -5.10 -3.71
N ALA A 188 6.37 -5.47 -2.77
CA ALA A 188 6.41 -4.84 -1.46
C ALA A 188 6.76 -3.35 -1.53
N THR A 189 7.77 -3.00 -2.34
CA THR A 189 8.16 -1.61 -2.58
C THR A 189 7.02 -0.79 -3.18
N ALA A 190 6.35 -1.32 -4.21
CA ALA A 190 5.23 -0.64 -4.86
C ALA A 190 4.05 -0.41 -3.90
N LEU A 191 3.66 -1.43 -3.15
CA LEU A 191 2.55 -1.34 -2.19
C LEU A 191 2.83 -0.37 -1.04
N VAL A 192 4.08 -0.33 -0.56
CA VAL A 192 4.48 0.63 0.47
C VAL A 192 4.53 2.04 -0.12
N ALA A 193 5.04 2.22 -1.34
CA ALA A 193 5.03 3.52 -2.02
C ALA A 193 3.61 4.08 -2.18
N ASP A 194 2.66 3.27 -2.64
CA ASP A 194 1.25 3.64 -2.76
C ASP A 194 0.64 4.02 -1.40
N HIS A 195 0.99 3.26 -0.35
CA HIS A 195 0.54 3.58 1.00
C HIS A 195 1.09 4.92 1.51
N LEU A 196 2.37 5.21 1.29
CA LEU A 196 2.99 6.47 1.68
C LEU A 196 2.40 7.66 0.91
N ALA A 197 2.08 7.47 -0.38
CA ALA A 197 1.36 8.48 -1.16
C ALA A 197 -0.05 8.76 -0.62
N ALA A 198 -0.74 7.74 -0.10
CA ALA A 198 -2.09 7.87 0.44
C ALA A 198 -2.17 8.37 1.89
N ARG A 199 -1.19 8.04 2.74
CA ARG A 199 -1.24 8.30 4.21
C ARG A 199 -0.12 9.20 4.74
N GLY A 200 0.86 9.54 3.92
CA GLY A 200 2.03 10.32 4.30
C GLY A 200 3.18 9.50 4.88
N LEU A 201 4.23 10.19 5.33
CA LEU A 201 5.53 9.60 5.68
C LEU A 201 5.73 9.36 7.19
N GLY A 202 4.69 9.60 8.00
CA GLY A 202 4.81 9.62 9.46
C GLY A 202 5.14 8.27 10.12
N GLU A 203 4.88 7.15 9.43
CA GLU A 203 5.17 5.80 9.94
C GLU A 203 6.62 5.36 9.74
N LEU A 204 7.42 6.15 9.02
CA LEU A 204 8.83 5.85 8.72
C LEU A 204 9.74 6.21 9.90
N GLY A 205 10.97 5.68 9.86
CA GLY A 205 11.98 5.91 10.90
C GLY A 205 12.59 7.31 10.84
N TRP A 206 11.83 8.31 11.28
CA TRP A 206 12.30 9.68 11.48
C TRP A 206 13.06 9.81 12.80
N GLY A 207 14.39 9.95 12.72
CA GLY A 207 15.26 10.35 13.83
C GLY A 207 15.55 11.85 13.80
N LYS A 208 16.15 12.39 14.88
CA LYS A 208 16.53 13.81 14.96
C LYS A 208 17.50 14.20 13.84
N GLU A 209 18.42 13.30 13.51
CA GLU A 209 19.41 13.46 12.46
C GLU A 209 18.75 13.48 11.07
N ALA A 210 17.74 12.63 10.84
CA ALA A 210 16.98 12.60 9.60
C ALA A 210 16.17 13.89 9.40
N SER A 211 15.47 14.35 10.45
CA SER A 211 14.73 15.61 10.44
C SER A 211 15.65 16.80 10.18
N SER A 212 16.77 16.90 10.90
CA SER A 212 17.77 17.96 10.70
C SER A 212 18.33 17.96 9.27
N LEU A 213 18.70 16.79 8.73
CA LEU A 213 19.18 16.68 7.35
C LEU A 213 18.12 17.13 6.34
N ARG A 214 16.87 16.68 6.52
CA ARG A 214 15.74 17.07 5.66
C ARG A 214 15.53 18.58 5.67
N GLU A 215 15.51 19.20 6.84
CA GLU A 215 15.31 20.64 7.01
C GLU A 215 16.40 21.44 6.29
N ARG A 216 17.66 21.02 6.44
CA ARG A 216 18.81 21.62 5.75
C ARG A 216 18.71 21.44 4.23
N MET A 217 18.39 20.24 3.74
CA MET A 217 18.19 19.95 2.32
C MET A 217 17.04 20.79 1.73
N ARG A 218 15.92 20.91 2.45
CA ARG A 218 14.78 21.75 2.08
C ARG A 218 15.22 23.21 1.91
N ALA A 219 15.94 23.77 2.90
CA ALA A 219 16.43 25.15 2.81
C ALA A 219 17.37 25.37 1.62
N LEU A 220 18.21 24.39 1.28
CA LEU A 220 19.08 24.45 0.10
C LEU A 220 18.27 24.38 -1.21
N HIS A 221 17.28 23.49 -1.29
CA HIS A 221 16.39 23.41 -2.43
C HIS A 221 15.61 24.71 -2.64
N GLU A 222 15.02 25.28 -1.58
CA GLU A 222 14.27 26.53 -1.65
C GLU A 222 15.14 27.72 -2.09
N ALA A 223 16.40 27.81 -1.62
CA ALA A 223 17.27 28.95 -1.87
C ALA A 223 18.15 28.84 -3.14
N LEU A 224 18.54 27.62 -3.53
CA LEU A 224 19.43 27.36 -4.66
C LEU A 224 18.75 26.64 -5.83
N GLY A 225 17.67 25.89 -5.57
CA GLY A 225 17.04 25.03 -6.56
C GLY A 225 17.92 23.84 -6.94
N ALA A 226 17.86 23.45 -8.21
CA ALA A 226 18.68 22.36 -8.74
C ALA A 226 20.19 22.62 -8.53
N PRO A 227 21.00 21.59 -8.19
CA PRO A 227 20.67 20.16 -8.16
C PRO A 227 20.18 19.66 -6.80
N TRP A 228 19.91 20.53 -5.81
CA TRP A 228 19.37 20.09 -4.52
C TRP A 228 17.96 19.53 -4.72
N PRO A 229 17.66 18.30 -4.27
CA PRO A 229 16.37 17.66 -4.51
C PRO A 229 15.27 18.30 -3.66
N ASP A 230 14.05 18.25 -4.19
CA ASP A 230 12.87 18.51 -3.37
C ASP A 230 12.66 17.35 -2.39
N VAL A 231 12.62 17.66 -1.10
CA VAL A 231 12.41 16.72 0.01
C VAL A 231 11.11 17.04 0.78
N SER A 232 10.15 17.70 0.12
CA SER A 232 8.77 17.83 0.57
C SER A 232 8.12 16.46 0.80
N ASP A 233 7.04 16.41 1.60
CA ASP A 233 6.33 15.14 1.84
C ASP A 233 5.81 14.57 0.51
N GLU A 234 5.33 15.45 -0.37
CA GLU A 234 4.83 15.14 -1.70
C GLU A 234 5.92 14.57 -2.62
N ALA A 235 7.11 15.19 -2.67
CA ALA A 235 8.22 14.73 -3.50
C ALA A 235 8.79 13.40 -3.01
N LEU A 236 8.94 13.24 -1.69
CA LEU A 236 9.42 12.00 -1.09
C LEU A 236 8.40 10.87 -1.30
N ALA A 237 7.10 11.12 -1.14
CA ALA A 237 6.08 10.12 -1.42
C ALA A 237 6.01 9.76 -2.91
N GLY A 238 6.08 10.74 -3.82
CA GLY A 238 6.04 10.52 -5.27
C GLY A 238 7.25 9.74 -5.80
N SER A 239 8.40 9.85 -5.15
CA SER A 239 9.64 9.14 -5.51
C SER A 239 9.89 7.88 -4.67
N ALA A 240 8.95 7.48 -3.81
CA ALA A 240 9.10 6.36 -2.87
C ALA A 240 9.55 5.05 -3.53
N HIS A 241 9.06 4.75 -4.73
CA HIS A 241 9.46 3.57 -5.49
C HIS A 241 10.97 3.50 -5.78
N GLN A 242 11.67 4.64 -5.86
CA GLN A 242 13.10 4.68 -6.16
C GLN A 242 13.92 4.48 -4.90
N TRP A 243 13.66 5.31 -3.89
CA TRP A 243 14.48 5.32 -2.69
C TRP A 243 14.14 4.19 -1.71
N LEU A 244 12.95 3.58 -1.76
CA LEU A 244 12.63 2.42 -0.92
C LEU A 244 13.33 1.11 -1.33
N THR A 245 13.92 1.05 -2.53
CA THR A 245 14.53 -0.17 -3.10
C THR A 245 15.44 -0.93 -2.11
N PRO A 246 16.35 -0.28 -1.35
CA PRO A 246 17.21 -0.98 -0.38
C PRO A 246 16.46 -1.64 0.80
N TRP A 247 15.20 -1.27 1.03
CA TRP A 247 14.35 -1.79 2.10
C TRP A 247 13.31 -2.81 1.60
N GLY A 248 13.14 -2.98 0.28
CA GLY A 248 12.13 -3.85 -0.32
C GLY A 248 12.11 -5.25 0.27
N ARG A 249 13.27 -5.92 0.34
CA ARG A 249 13.40 -7.25 0.98
C ARG A 249 12.94 -7.28 2.44
N ARG A 250 13.34 -6.29 3.24
CA ARG A 250 13.00 -6.23 4.67
C ARG A 250 11.50 -6.02 4.85
N LEU A 251 10.91 -5.11 4.08
CA LEU A 251 9.47 -4.85 4.09
C LEU A 251 8.67 -6.08 3.63
N ALA A 252 9.14 -6.77 2.58
CA ALA A 252 8.55 -8.04 2.12
C ALA A 252 8.58 -9.15 3.18
N SER A 253 9.60 -9.13 4.06
CA SER A 253 9.71 -10.06 5.19
C SER A 253 8.89 -9.67 6.44
N GLY A 254 8.12 -8.58 6.36
CA GLY A 254 7.27 -8.11 7.47
C GLY A 254 8.00 -7.22 8.48
N ALA A 255 9.12 -6.60 8.09
CA ALA A 255 9.70 -5.54 8.91
C ALA A 255 8.74 -4.33 8.99
N PRO A 256 8.68 -3.64 10.13
CA PRO A 256 7.84 -2.46 10.27
C PRO A 256 8.37 -1.30 9.40
N LEU A 257 7.48 -0.42 8.95
CA LEU A 257 7.80 0.79 8.20
C LEU A 257 8.78 1.70 8.97
N SER A 258 8.71 1.70 10.30
CA SER A 258 9.63 2.44 11.17
C SER A 258 11.08 1.96 11.09
N SER A 259 11.34 0.78 10.52
CA SER A 259 12.70 0.28 10.27
C SER A 259 13.35 0.90 9.03
N VAL A 260 12.58 1.61 8.20
CA VAL A 260 13.09 2.38 7.07
C VAL A 260 13.78 3.64 7.61
N SER A 261 15.10 3.65 7.51
CA SER A 261 15.94 4.75 7.99
C SER A 261 15.85 5.93 7.02
N MET A 262 15.09 6.96 7.40
CA MET A 262 14.97 8.17 6.58
C MET A 262 16.30 8.94 6.49
N LEU A 263 17.19 8.77 7.46
CA LEU A 263 18.54 9.35 7.37
C LEU A 263 19.32 8.76 6.18
N ASP A 264 19.28 7.44 6.01
CA ASP A 264 20.00 6.78 4.91
C ASP A 264 19.33 7.06 3.56
N ALA A 265 17.99 7.13 3.53
CA ALA A 265 17.24 7.50 2.33
C ALA A 265 17.57 8.93 1.88
N LEU A 266 17.59 9.90 2.79
CA LEU A 266 17.94 11.29 2.46
C LEU A 266 19.40 11.44 2.02
N ARG A 267 20.32 10.69 2.66
CA ARG A 267 21.73 10.68 2.27
C ARG A 267 21.95 10.14 0.86
N SER A 268 21.20 9.13 0.44
CA SER A 268 21.32 8.60 -0.92
C SER A 268 20.80 9.56 -2.00
N MET A 269 19.95 10.52 -1.62
CA MET A 269 19.44 11.58 -2.50
C MET A 269 20.36 12.80 -2.61
N LEU A 270 21.41 12.91 -1.78
CA LEU A 270 22.29 14.06 -1.81
C LEU A 270 23.02 14.16 -3.17
N PRO A 271 22.97 15.32 -3.85
CA PRO A 271 23.51 15.46 -5.19
C PRO A 271 25.03 15.49 -5.15
N TRP A 272 25.68 14.64 -5.95
CA TRP A 272 27.13 14.72 -6.14
C TRP A 272 27.45 15.69 -7.31
N PRO A 273 28.45 16.59 -7.19
CA PRO A 273 29.39 16.77 -6.07
C PRO A 273 28.94 17.77 -4.98
N GLN A 274 27.80 18.46 -5.14
CA GLN A 274 27.36 19.57 -4.27
C GLN A 274 27.18 19.16 -2.80
N ALA A 275 26.89 17.88 -2.54
CA ALA A 275 26.78 17.29 -1.21
C ALA A 275 28.01 17.60 -0.31
N ALA A 276 29.21 17.73 -0.90
CA ALA A 276 30.43 18.06 -0.15
C ALA A 276 30.37 19.46 0.51
N ARG A 277 29.53 20.37 0.00
CA ARG A 277 29.33 21.73 0.55
C ARG A 277 28.15 21.82 1.51
N LEU A 278 27.46 20.72 1.83
CA LEU A 278 26.26 20.74 2.68
C LEU A 278 26.52 21.38 4.06
N ASP A 279 27.62 21.03 4.71
CA ASP A 279 28.00 21.57 6.01
C ASP A 279 28.53 23.02 5.95
N GLU A 280 28.99 23.46 4.78
CA GLU A 280 29.39 24.85 4.53
C GLU A 280 28.16 25.73 4.28
N LEU A 281 27.24 25.28 3.42
CA LEU A 281 26.08 26.05 2.98
C LEU A 281 24.98 26.13 4.03
N ALA A 282 24.71 25.01 4.69
CA ALA A 282 23.65 24.89 5.69
C ALA A 282 24.22 24.18 6.93
N PRO A 283 25.08 24.79 7.74
CA PRO A 283 25.69 24.14 8.91
C PRO A 283 24.65 23.77 9.98
N GLU A 284 24.91 22.70 10.74
CA GLU A 284 24.10 22.35 11.93
C GLU A 284 24.37 23.28 13.10
N LYS A 285 25.60 23.79 13.21
CA LYS A 285 26.04 24.64 14.32
C LYS A 285 26.88 25.78 13.79
N LEU A 286 26.70 26.95 14.39
CA LEU A 286 27.48 28.14 14.08
C LEU A 286 28.43 28.48 15.21
N PRO A 287 29.69 28.85 14.93
CA PRO A 287 30.55 29.50 15.92
C PRO A 287 29.95 30.83 16.36
N ILE A 288 30.09 31.17 17.64
CA ILE A 288 29.60 32.43 18.20
C ILE A 288 30.75 33.28 18.78
N PRO A 289 30.61 34.63 18.83
CA PRO A 289 31.67 35.53 19.29
C PRO A 289 32.20 35.22 20.70
N SER A 290 31.34 34.76 21.61
CA SER A 290 31.74 34.37 22.98
C SER A 290 32.59 33.10 23.07
N GLY A 291 32.94 32.50 21.92
CA GLY A 291 33.55 31.18 21.80
C GLY A 291 32.52 30.04 21.86
N GLY A 292 32.90 28.90 21.27
CA GLY A 292 32.06 27.71 21.14
C GLY A 292 31.12 27.76 19.94
N THR A 293 30.21 26.78 19.86
CA THR A 293 29.21 26.67 18.78
C THR A 293 27.79 26.57 19.33
N ARG A 294 26.81 26.99 18.52
CA ARG A 294 25.38 26.93 18.84
C ARG A 294 24.61 26.25 17.69
N PRO A 295 23.64 25.37 18.00
CA PRO A 295 22.83 24.73 16.98
C PRO A 295 21.95 25.75 16.27
N ILE A 296 21.84 25.59 14.95
CA ILE A 296 20.90 26.31 14.10
C ILE A 296 19.65 25.45 13.97
N ASP A 297 18.49 26.06 14.22
CA ASP A 297 17.19 25.46 13.96
C ASP A 297 16.76 25.76 12.53
N TRP A 298 16.59 24.72 11.71
CA TRP A 298 16.23 24.80 10.30
C TRP A 298 14.76 24.41 10.04
N SER A 299 13.98 24.16 11.10
CA SER A 299 12.59 23.71 10.99
C SER A 299 11.66 24.77 10.36
N GLY A 300 12.01 26.05 10.49
CA GLY A 300 11.25 27.18 9.98
C GLY A 300 11.61 27.62 8.56
N PRO A 301 10.96 28.69 8.05
CA PRO A 301 11.29 29.28 6.75
C PRO A 301 12.65 29.99 6.73
N HIS A 302 13.17 30.36 7.90
CA HIS A 302 14.49 30.92 8.06
C HIS A 302 15.25 30.16 9.15
N PRO A 303 16.58 29.98 8.99
CA PRO A 303 17.41 29.39 10.03
C PRO A 303 17.43 30.29 11.25
N VAL A 304 17.25 29.70 12.43
CA VAL A 304 17.19 30.41 13.71
C VAL A 304 18.37 30.02 14.58
N LEU A 305 19.08 31.01 15.12
CA LEU A 305 20.11 30.81 16.15
C LEU A 305 19.63 31.45 17.46
N THR A 306 19.48 30.64 18.50
CA THR A 306 19.12 31.14 19.84
C THR A 306 20.37 31.34 20.68
N LEU A 307 20.57 32.56 21.18
CA LEU A 307 21.68 32.89 22.09
C LEU A 307 21.29 34.00 23.07
N ARG A 308 22.06 34.15 24.15
CA ARG A 308 21.85 35.26 25.08
C ARG A 308 22.39 36.55 24.48
N VAL A 309 21.76 37.70 24.78
CA VAL A 309 22.21 39.02 24.28
C VAL A 309 23.71 39.23 24.51
N GLN A 310 24.23 38.90 25.71
CA GLN A 310 25.66 39.04 26.02
C GLN A 310 26.62 38.13 25.22
N GLN A 311 26.11 37.08 24.58
CA GLN A 311 26.90 36.21 23.72
C GLN A 311 27.04 36.79 22.30
N ALA A 312 26.20 37.77 21.94
CA ALA A 312 26.19 38.43 20.64
C ALA A 312 27.02 39.73 20.63
N PHE A 313 27.57 40.17 21.76
CA PHE A 313 28.45 41.34 21.79
C PHE A 313 29.70 41.11 20.92
N GLY A 314 30.19 42.17 20.30
CA GLY A 314 31.28 42.08 19.32
C GLY A 314 30.84 41.62 17.93
N TRP A 315 29.58 41.22 17.74
CA TRP A 315 29.07 40.81 16.43
C TRP A 315 28.54 42.03 15.67
N THR A 316 29.27 42.43 14.62
CA THR A 316 28.95 43.63 13.83
C THR A 316 27.85 43.41 12.80
N ASP A 317 27.79 42.21 12.24
CA ASP A 317 26.90 41.84 11.13
C ASP A 317 26.23 40.49 11.39
N THR A 318 24.98 40.35 10.95
CA THR A 318 24.30 39.05 10.99
C THR A 318 24.82 38.15 9.87
N PRO A 319 25.27 36.92 10.17
CA PRO A 319 25.65 35.96 9.15
C PRO A 319 24.50 35.68 8.19
N ARG A 320 24.84 35.49 6.93
CA ARG A 320 23.95 34.96 5.91
C ARG A 320 24.45 33.58 5.51
N LEU A 321 23.55 32.61 5.49
CA LEU A 321 23.81 31.22 5.13
C LEU A 321 23.45 30.99 3.66
N VAL A 322 23.77 29.80 3.15
CA VAL A 322 23.47 29.37 1.78
C VAL A 322 24.02 30.36 0.74
N ASP A 323 25.35 30.53 0.72
CA ASP A 323 26.08 31.48 -0.15
C ASP A 323 25.51 32.92 -0.06
N GLY A 324 25.11 33.34 1.15
CA GLY A 324 24.65 34.71 1.42
C GLY A 324 23.17 34.97 1.12
N ARG A 325 22.41 33.98 0.64
CA ARG A 325 21.01 34.14 0.22
C ARG A 325 20.03 34.14 1.38
N VAL A 326 20.32 33.37 2.42
CA VAL A 326 19.39 33.14 3.52
C VAL A 326 19.86 33.88 4.78
N PRO A 327 19.14 34.91 5.27
CA PRO A 327 19.53 35.60 6.49
C PRO A 327 19.31 34.71 7.72
N LEU A 328 20.29 34.69 8.62
CA LEU A 328 20.11 34.05 9.92
C LEU A 328 19.22 34.91 10.82
N VAL A 329 18.21 34.30 11.43
CA VAL A 329 17.38 34.98 12.43
C VAL A 329 17.94 34.68 13.82
N LEU A 330 18.22 35.72 14.59
CA LEU A 330 18.72 35.60 15.95
C LEU A 330 17.58 35.76 16.95
N HIS A 331 17.36 34.71 17.74
CA HIS A 331 16.51 34.77 18.91
C HIS A 331 17.39 35.12 20.12
N LEU A 332 17.39 36.40 20.46
CA LEU A 332 18.15 36.94 21.58
C LEU A 332 17.38 36.75 22.88
N THR A 333 18.06 36.17 23.88
CA THR A 333 17.49 35.84 25.19
C THR A 333 18.16 36.60 26.33
N ASP A 334 17.45 36.73 27.44
CA ASP A 334 17.99 37.23 28.70
C ASP A 334 18.91 36.19 29.38
N PRO A 335 19.60 36.53 30.49
CA PRO A 335 20.42 35.56 31.21
C PRO A 335 19.69 34.31 31.73
N ALA A 336 18.36 34.37 31.90
CA ALA A 336 17.51 33.28 32.33
C ALA A 336 16.90 32.49 31.14
N GLY A 337 17.27 32.82 29.89
CA GLY A 337 16.79 32.15 28.69
C GLY A 337 15.42 32.61 28.19
N ARG A 338 14.86 33.69 28.74
CA ARG A 338 13.57 34.22 28.27
C ARG A 338 13.78 35.07 27.01
N PRO A 339 12.84 35.08 26.05
CA PRO A 339 12.93 35.91 24.86
C PRO A 339 13.10 37.40 25.21
N ALA A 340 14.08 38.05 24.60
CA ALA A 340 14.37 39.46 24.78
C ALA A 340 14.19 40.24 23.46
N ALA A 341 14.66 39.70 22.34
CA ALA A 341 14.47 40.28 21.01
C ALA A 341 14.60 39.21 19.92
N VAL A 342 14.02 39.49 18.75
CA VAL A 342 14.22 38.71 17.53
C VAL A 342 14.74 39.68 16.45
N THR A 343 15.84 39.33 15.79
CA THR A 343 16.38 40.17 14.72
C THR A 343 17.10 39.34 13.65
N SER A 344 16.98 39.73 12.39
CA SER A 344 17.82 39.26 11.27
C SER A 344 18.90 40.28 10.89
N ASP A 345 18.93 41.44 11.56
CA ASP A 345 19.87 42.54 11.34
C ASP A 345 20.40 43.03 12.69
N LEU A 346 21.58 42.52 13.07
CA LEU A 346 22.28 42.90 14.29
C LEU A 346 22.72 44.35 14.25
N THR A 347 23.18 44.84 13.11
CA THR A 347 23.68 46.21 12.95
C THR A 347 22.57 47.21 13.30
N SER A 348 21.38 47.04 12.74
CA SER A 348 20.20 47.86 13.06
C SER A 348 19.72 47.65 14.49
N PHE A 349 19.77 46.42 15.01
CA PHE A 349 19.40 46.12 16.40
C PHE A 349 20.29 46.87 17.40
N TRP A 350 21.60 46.87 17.20
CA TRP A 350 22.55 47.57 18.07
C TRP A 350 22.40 49.09 18.00
N ALA A 351 22.11 49.64 16.82
CA ALA A 351 21.95 51.08 16.61
C ALA A 351 20.68 51.68 17.25
N GLY A 352 19.64 50.86 17.50
CA GLY A 352 18.37 51.33 18.02
C GLY A 352 17.79 50.46 19.14
N PRO A 353 17.06 49.37 18.81
CA PRO A 353 16.29 48.58 19.77
C PRO A 353 17.06 48.08 21.00
N TYR A 354 18.37 47.86 20.88
CA TYR A 354 19.20 47.43 21.99
C TYR A 354 19.14 48.38 23.19
N ARG A 355 18.97 49.70 22.99
CA ARG A 355 18.91 50.68 24.09
C ARG A 355 17.78 50.37 25.08
N ASP A 356 16.64 49.95 24.56
CA ASP A 356 15.42 49.69 25.33
C ASP A 356 15.52 48.32 26.02
N VAL A 357 16.02 47.32 25.28
CA VAL A 357 16.35 45.99 25.81
C VAL A 357 17.37 46.11 26.96
N ARG A 358 18.42 46.92 26.77
CA ARG A 358 19.44 47.20 27.78
C ARG A 358 18.83 47.83 29.04
N ALA A 359 17.98 48.83 28.90
CA ALA A 359 17.35 49.50 30.04
C ALA A 359 16.55 48.51 30.89
N GLN A 360 15.78 47.64 30.25
CA GLN A 360 15.01 46.59 30.92
C GLN A 360 15.91 45.53 31.58
N LEU A 361 16.89 44.99 30.84
CA LEU A 361 17.75 43.91 31.31
C LEU A 361 18.71 44.38 32.41
N ARG A 362 19.17 45.63 32.39
CA ARG A 362 20.02 46.19 33.44
C ARG A 362 19.28 46.30 34.78
N GLY A 363 18.00 46.64 34.77
CA GLY A 363 17.16 46.65 35.97
C GLY A 363 16.92 45.25 36.55
N ARG A 364 16.59 44.28 35.68
CA ARG A 364 16.29 42.90 36.10
C ARG A 364 17.55 42.07 36.45
N TYR A 365 18.68 42.34 35.80
CA TYR A 365 19.92 41.59 35.91
C TYR A 365 21.14 42.51 36.15
N PRO A 366 21.22 43.21 37.30
CA PRO A 366 22.25 44.23 37.55
C PRO A 366 23.68 43.65 37.66
N LYS A 367 23.82 42.35 37.93
CA LYS A 367 25.12 41.65 38.03
C LYS A 367 25.75 41.32 36.66
N HIS A 368 25.02 41.51 35.56
CA HIS A 368 25.51 41.22 34.21
C HIS A 368 26.07 42.49 33.53
N PRO A 369 27.04 42.34 32.60
CA PRO A 369 27.55 43.46 31.82
C PRO A 369 26.56 43.85 30.72
N TRP A 370 26.17 45.13 30.72
CA TRP A 370 25.27 45.74 29.74
C TRP A 370 25.94 47.01 29.16
N PRO A 371 26.91 46.84 28.25
CA PRO A 371 27.69 47.93 27.68
C PRO A 371 26.81 48.94 26.95
N GLU A 372 27.26 50.19 26.84
CA GLU A 372 26.58 51.17 25.98
C GLU A 372 26.95 50.97 24.51
N ASP A 373 28.19 50.54 24.28
CA ASP A 373 28.69 50.12 22.97
C ASP A 373 28.76 48.58 22.91
N PRO A 374 27.74 47.89 22.35
CA PRO A 374 27.74 46.44 22.22
C PRO A 374 28.63 45.92 21.08
N LEU A 375 29.05 46.79 20.14
CA LEU A 375 29.85 46.41 18.97
C LEU A 375 31.33 46.18 19.34
N HIS A 376 31.84 46.90 20.34
CA HIS A 376 33.22 46.76 20.82
C HIS A 376 33.33 46.05 22.18
N ALA A 377 32.21 45.56 22.73
CA ALA A 377 32.22 44.88 24.01
C ALA A 377 32.71 43.43 23.89
N GLU A 378 33.50 42.98 24.86
CA GLU A 378 33.91 41.58 24.94
C GLU A 378 32.69 40.67 25.18
N PRO A 379 32.41 39.69 24.30
CA PRO A 379 31.34 38.74 24.51
C PRO A 379 31.66 37.85 25.70
N THR A 380 30.67 37.64 26.57
CA THR A 380 30.88 36.88 27.81
C THR A 380 29.76 35.91 28.13
N ASN A 381 30.18 34.76 28.65
CA ASN A 381 29.29 33.73 29.15
C ASN A 381 28.95 33.90 30.64
N ARG A 382 29.61 34.83 31.34
CA ARG A 382 29.62 34.93 32.81
C ARG A 382 29.03 36.26 33.31
N ALA A 383 28.49 36.25 34.53
CA ALA A 383 28.16 37.47 35.26
C ALA A 383 29.45 38.22 35.64
N LYS A 384 29.37 39.53 35.93
CA LYS A 384 30.53 40.35 36.31
C LYS A 384 31.30 39.70 37.45
N ARG A 385 32.61 39.56 37.28
CA ARG A 385 33.52 39.08 38.32
C ARG A 385 33.62 40.18 39.39
N ARG A 386 33.38 39.87 40.67
CA ARG A 386 33.64 40.83 41.76
C ARG A 386 35.12 41.20 41.72
N LYS A 387 35.42 42.50 41.69
CA LYS A 387 36.73 43.00 42.15
C LYS A 387 36.79 42.85 43.66
#